data_AF-X1VMQ0-F1
#
_entry.id   AF-X1VMQ0-F1
#
_cell.length_a   1.000
_cell.length_b   1.000
_cell.length_c   1.000
_cell.angle_alpha   90.00
_cell.angle_beta   90.00
_cell.angle_gamma   90.00
#
_symmetry.space_group_name_H-M   'P 1'
#
loop_
_entity.id
_entity.type
_entity.pdbx_description
1 polymer ?
#
loop_
_entity_poly.entity_id
_entity_poly.type
_entity_poly.pdbx_seq_one_letter_code
_entity_poly.pdbx_strand_id
1 'polypeptide(L)'
;NADEIVMRYFSRELSKAVFSHQTDKFTNNKLGSHFLQLYFEEAHDLFAVSDSDESTKIYRRFAKEGAKYHIGMVYSTQSPTTINPDLLAQTENFFIAHLASQDDVNRLSRLNI
;
A
#
# COMPACT_ATOMS: atom_id res chain seq x y z
N ASN A 1 -16.98 14.67 -12.65
CA ASN A 1 -15.93 13.65 -12.48
C ASN A 1 -14.62 14.25 -12.91
N ALA A 2 -13.64 14.32 -12.01
CA ALA A 2 -12.29 14.75 -12.37
C ALA A 2 -11.67 13.73 -13.33
N ASP A 3 -10.80 14.20 -14.22
CA ASP A 3 -10.06 13.34 -15.14
C ASP A 3 -9.18 12.36 -14.34
N GLU A 4 -9.28 11.07 -14.66
CA GLU A 4 -8.59 10.00 -13.94
C GLU A 4 -7.07 10.15 -13.98
N ILE A 5 -6.52 10.65 -15.09
CA ILE A 5 -5.09 10.90 -15.27
C ILE A 5 -4.66 12.00 -14.29
N VAL A 6 -5.46 13.06 -14.19
CA VAL A 6 -5.19 14.19 -13.28
C VAL A 6 -5.25 13.72 -11.82
N MET A 7 -6.25 12.91 -11.46
CA MET A 7 -6.36 12.33 -10.13
C MET A 7 -5.15 11.45 -9.78
N ARG A 8 -4.79 10.50 -10.66
CA ARG A 8 -3.62 9.63 -10.45
C ARG A 8 -2.33 10.43 -10.32
N TYR A 9 -2.16 11.49 -11.13
CA TYR A 9 -1.02 12.40 -11.04
C TYR A 9 -0.93 13.06 -9.65
N PHE A 10 -1.99 13.72 -9.20
CA PHE A 10 -1.97 14.42 -7.91
C PHE A 10 -1.87 13.47 -6.71
N SER A 11 -2.54 12.31 -6.75
CA SER A 11 -2.39 11.28 -5.71
C SER A 11 -0.95 10.82 -5.56
N ARG A 12 -0.24 10.66 -6.68
CA ARG A 12 1.19 10.31 -6.68
C ARG A 12 2.06 11.44 -6.13
N GLU A 13 1.83 12.68 -6.55
CA GLU A 13 2.63 13.81 -6.06
C GLU A 13 2.39 14.08 -4.56
N LEU A 14 1.14 13.96 -4.11
CA LEU A 14 0.80 14.04 -2.68
C LEU A 14 1.48 12.91 -1.89
N SER A 15 1.45 11.68 -2.41
CA SER A 15 2.13 10.53 -1.80
C SER A 15 3.63 10.77 -1.64
N LYS A 16 4.30 11.30 -2.68
CA LYS A 16 5.72 11.65 -2.61
C LYS A 16 5.98 12.73 -1.55
N ALA A 17 5.15 13.78 -1.52
CA ALA A 17 5.29 14.86 -0.55
C ALA A 17 5.10 14.36 0.88
N VAL A 18 4.08 13.53 1.13
CA VAL A 18 3.82 12.90 2.43
C VAL A 18 5.01 12.05 2.89
N PHE A 19 5.50 11.18 2.01
CA PHE A 19 6.65 10.34 2.31
C PHE A 19 7.89 11.18 2.65
N SER A 20 8.17 12.20 1.83
CA SER A 20 9.31 13.11 2.04
C SER A 20 9.19 13.84 3.38
N HIS A 21 8.00 14.33 3.72
CA HIS A 21 7.76 15.08 4.95
C HIS A 21 7.93 14.20 6.20
N GLN A 22 7.41 12.97 6.18
CA GLN A 22 7.62 12.05 7.30
C GLN A 22 9.07 11.59 7.40
N THR A 23 9.77 11.42 6.27
CA THR A 23 11.21 11.13 6.26
C THR A 23 12.00 12.28 6.90
N ASP A 24 11.72 13.53 6.54
CA ASP A 24 12.36 14.70 7.14
C ASP A 24 12.12 14.78 8.65
N LYS A 25 10.88 14.55 9.10
CA LYS A 25 10.57 14.46 10.53
C LYS A 25 11.36 13.35 11.21
N PHE A 26 11.47 12.18 10.59
CA PHE A 26 12.24 11.06 11.13
C PHE A 26 13.73 11.41 11.27
N THR A 27 14.35 11.93 10.21
CA THR A 27 15.78 12.27 10.22
C THR A 27 16.14 13.39 11.19
N ASN A 28 15.19 14.29 11.47
CA ASN A 28 15.36 15.37 12.44
C ASN A 28 14.88 15.01 13.86
N ASN A 29 14.52 13.75 14.11
CA ASN A 29 13.97 13.28 15.39
C ASN A 29 12.72 14.07 15.86
N LYS A 30 11.86 14.43 14.90
CA LYS A 30 10.64 15.24 15.05
C LYS A 30 9.35 14.49 14.69
N LEU A 31 9.40 13.15 14.55
CA LEU A 31 8.18 12.36 14.35
C LEU A 31 7.21 12.54 15.53
N GLY A 32 7.69 12.39 16.77
CA GLY A 32 6.84 12.42 17.95
C GLY A 32 5.63 11.52 17.79
N SER A 33 4.43 12.05 18.04
CA SER A 33 3.15 11.36 17.84
C SER A 33 2.51 11.59 16.47
N HIS A 34 3.26 12.00 15.45
CA HIS A 34 2.72 12.17 14.10
C HIS A 34 2.65 10.83 13.37
N PHE A 35 1.44 10.28 13.28
CA PHE A 35 1.14 9.09 12.48
C PHE A 35 0.24 9.45 11.30
N LEU A 36 0.45 8.78 10.18
CA LEU A 36 -0.40 8.86 9.00
C LEU A 36 -0.90 7.46 8.66
N GLN A 37 -2.18 7.36 8.35
CA GLN A 37 -2.79 6.13 7.87
C GLN A 37 -3.29 6.37 6.45
N LEU A 38 -2.72 5.64 5.49
CA LEU A 38 -3.13 5.72 4.09
C LEU A 38 -4.15 4.62 3.76
N TYR A 39 -5.13 4.95 2.95
CA TYR A 39 -6.18 4.04 2.50
C TYR A 39 -6.13 3.95 0.97
N PHE A 40 -6.01 2.73 0.45
CA PHE A 40 -5.98 2.45 -0.97
C PHE A 40 -7.13 1.51 -1.35
N GLU A 41 -8.00 1.98 -2.22
CA GLU A 41 -8.99 1.11 -2.87
C GLU A 41 -8.43 0.56 -4.19
N GLU A 42 -8.95 -0.58 -4.61
CA GLU A 42 -8.50 -1.29 -5.82
C GLU A 42 -6.98 -1.47 -5.85
N ALA A 43 -6.44 -2.02 -4.76
CA ALA A 43 -5.01 -2.16 -4.51
C ALA A 43 -4.23 -2.89 -5.63
N HIS A 44 -4.92 -3.67 -6.46
CA HIS A 44 -4.32 -4.34 -7.60
C HIS A 44 -3.78 -3.35 -8.65
N ASP A 45 -4.32 -2.14 -8.74
CA ASP A 45 -3.81 -1.08 -9.62
C ASP A 45 -2.42 -0.57 -9.18
N LEU A 46 -2.17 -0.58 -7.87
CA LEU A 46 -0.96 0.01 -7.28
C LEU A 46 0.09 -1.03 -6.88
N PHE A 47 -0.35 -2.27 -6.68
CA PHE A 47 0.45 -3.33 -6.07
C PHE A 47 0.33 -4.66 -6.82
N ALA A 48 0.19 -4.64 -8.14
CA ALA A 48 0.10 -5.84 -8.97
C ALA A 48 1.34 -6.75 -8.86
N VAL A 49 1.17 -8.04 -9.14
CA VAL A 49 2.25 -9.05 -9.13
C VAL A 49 3.44 -8.65 -10.01
N SER A 50 3.19 -8.13 -11.21
CA SER A 50 4.22 -7.77 -12.20
C SER A 50 4.56 -6.29 -12.22
N ASP A 51 4.31 -5.57 -11.13
CA ASP A 51 4.50 -4.12 -11.09
C ASP A 51 5.98 -3.74 -11.16
N SER A 52 6.40 -3.19 -12.31
CA SER A 52 7.69 -2.55 -12.53
C SER A 52 7.55 -1.06 -12.85
N ASP A 53 6.34 -0.51 -12.78
CA ASP A 53 6.08 0.86 -13.17
C ASP A 53 6.73 1.84 -12.18
N GLU A 54 7.37 2.88 -12.71
CA GLU A 54 7.89 3.96 -11.89
C GLU A 54 6.75 4.80 -11.28
N SER A 55 5.56 4.79 -11.90
CA SER A 55 4.39 5.51 -11.42
C SER A 55 3.88 5.00 -10.05
N THR A 56 4.06 3.71 -9.76
CA THR A 56 3.61 3.02 -8.55
C THR A 56 4.69 2.90 -7.47
N LYS A 57 5.94 3.23 -7.79
CA LYS A 57 7.11 3.07 -6.92
C LYS A 57 6.94 3.69 -5.54
N ILE A 58 6.29 4.83 -5.44
CA ILE A 58 6.05 5.49 -4.14
C ILE A 58 5.18 4.64 -3.21
N TYR A 59 4.18 3.95 -3.75
CA TYR A 59 3.30 3.08 -2.97
C TYR A 59 4.07 1.85 -2.45
N ARG A 60 4.93 1.26 -3.28
CA ARG A 60 5.84 0.18 -2.86
C ARG A 60 6.82 0.62 -1.76
N ARG A 61 7.24 1.89 -1.76
CA ARG A 61 8.05 2.44 -0.66
C ARG A 61 7.24 2.57 0.63
N PHE A 62 5.98 3.02 0.57
CA PHE A 62 5.13 3.00 1.75
C PHE A 62 4.98 1.59 2.33
N ALA A 63 4.78 0.58 1.48
CA ALA A 63 4.72 -0.82 1.89
C ALA A 63 5.97 -1.29 2.64
N LYS A 64 7.15 -1.06 2.06
CA LYS A 64 8.40 -1.62 2.57
C LYS A 64 9.01 -0.80 3.71
N GLU A 65 8.80 0.51 3.72
CA GLU A 65 9.52 1.44 4.59
C GLU A 65 8.59 2.26 5.50
N GLY A 66 7.28 2.30 5.24
CA GLY A 66 6.34 3.22 5.90
C GLY A 66 6.33 3.13 7.42
N ALA A 67 6.44 1.93 7.97
CA ALA A 67 6.49 1.71 9.42
C ALA A 67 7.62 2.50 10.11
N LYS A 68 8.78 2.67 9.46
CA LYS A 68 9.91 3.46 9.98
C LYS A 68 9.57 4.93 10.17
N TYR A 69 8.61 5.41 9.39
CA TYR A 69 8.23 6.82 9.27
C TYR A 69 6.84 7.11 9.85
N HIS A 70 6.32 6.22 10.72
CA HIS A 70 4.98 6.33 11.29
C HIS A 70 3.86 6.41 10.23
N ILE A 71 4.06 5.75 9.09
CA ILE A 71 3.06 5.62 8.04
C ILE A 71 2.52 4.19 8.06
N GLY A 72 1.26 4.05 8.46
CA GLY A 72 0.48 2.83 8.29
C GLY A 72 -0.28 2.84 6.97
N MET A 73 -0.63 1.66 6.47
CA MET A 73 -1.48 1.51 5.29
C MET A 73 -2.61 0.51 5.52
N VAL A 74 -3.75 0.80 4.92
CA VAL A 74 -4.86 -0.13 4.70
C VAL A 74 -5.10 -0.16 3.21
N TYR A 75 -5.32 -1.34 2.65
CA TYR A 75 -5.65 -1.49 1.25
C TYR A 75 -6.73 -2.55 1.07
N SER A 76 -7.59 -2.37 0.07
CA SER A 76 -8.66 -3.30 -0.28
C SER A 76 -8.47 -3.84 -1.70
N THR A 77 -8.82 -5.11 -1.88
CA THR A 77 -8.83 -5.77 -3.19
C THR A 77 -9.94 -6.81 -3.22
N GLN A 78 -10.49 -7.04 -4.40
CA GLN A 78 -11.47 -8.09 -4.64
C GLN A 78 -10.82 -9.47 -4.77
N SER A 79 -9.53 -9.52 -5.14
CA SER A 79 -8.81 -10.77 -5.37
C SER A 79 -7.38 -10.69 -4.86
N PRO A 80 -7.07 -11.30 -3.70
CA PRO A 80 -5.72 -11.35 -3.15
C PRO A 80 -4.66 -11.90 -4.12
N THR A 81 -5.02 -12.82 -5.02
CA THR A 81 -4.07 -13.36 -6.00
C THR A 81 -3.43 -12.32 -6.92
N THR A 82 -4.12 -11.20 -7.15
CA THR A 82 -3.65 -10.07 -7.99
C THR A 82 -2.61 -9.19 -7.32
N ILE A 83 -2.51 -9.23 -6.00
CA ILE A 83 -1.58 -8.41 -5.23
C ILE A 83 -0.19 -9.04 -5.22
N ASN A 84 0.85 -8.23 -5.14
CA ASN A 84 2.22 -8.69 -5.00
C ASN A 84 2.36 -9.62 -3.76
N PRO A 85 2.92 -10.83 -3.92
CA PRO A 85 3.09 -11.78 -2.80
C PRO A 85 3.89 -11.22 -1.63
N ASP A 86 4.93 -10.43 -1.91
CA ASP A 86 5.78 -9.85 -0.87
C ASP A 86 4.99 -8.84 -0.02
N LEU A 87 4.12 -8.04 -0.65
CA LEU A 87 3.25 -7.11 0.07
C LEU A 87 2.27 -7.86 0.97
N LEU A 88 1.61 -8.88 0.44
CA LEU A 88 0.68 -9.71 1.23
C LEU A 88 1.41 -10.35 2.40
N ALA A 89 2.60 -10.91 2.20
CA ALA A 89 3.38 -11.54 3.26
C ALA A 89 3.85 -10.56 4.35
N GLN A 90 3.99 -9.27 4.01
CA GLN A 90 4.31 -8.20 4.96
C GLN A 90 3.08 -7.55 5.59
N THR A 91 1.87 -7.97 5.19
CA THR A 91 0.64 -7.42 5.75
C THR A 91 0.35 -8.12 7.07
N GLU A 92 0.30 -7.34 8.14
CA GLU A 92 0.15 -7.88 9.51
C GLU A 92 -1.31 -8.20 9.87
N ASN A 93 -2.26 -7.44 9.34
CA ASN A 93 -3.67 -7.54 9.71
C ASN A 93 -4.53 -7.76 8.48
N PHE A 94 -5.37 -8.79 8.53
CA PHE A 94 -6.31 -9.13 7.46
C PHE A 94 -7.75 -9.08 7.95
N PHE A 95 -8.59 -8.38 7.20
CA PHE A 95 -10.04 -8.45 7.32
C PHE A 95 -10.58 -9.13 6.07
N ILE A 96 -11.00 -10.40 6.21
CA ILE A 96 -11.38 -11.25 5.09
C ILE A 96 -12.90 -11.45 5.12
N ALA A 97 -13.58 -10.93 4.10
CA ALA A 97 -14.97 -11.27 3.82
C ALA A 97 -15.06 -12.61 3.08
N HIS A 98 -16.26 -13.01 2.65
CA HIS A 98 -16.44 -14.26 1.91
C HIS A 98 -15.58 -14.31 0.63
N LEU A 99 -14.75 -15.35 0.51
CA LEU A 99 -13.95 -15.62 -0.69
C LEU A 99 -14.60 -16.75 -1.49
N ALA A 100 -14.97 -16.47 -2.74
CA ALA A 100 -15.56 -17.46 -3.64
C ALA A 100 -14.51 -18.28 -4.41
N SER A 101 -13.29 -17.74 -4.57
CA SER A 101 -12.22 -18.37 -5.35
C SER A 101 -11.33 -19.24 -4.47
N GLN A 102 -11.19 -20.51 -4.84
CA GLN A 102 -10.25 -21.43 -4.18
C GLN A 102 -8.81 -20.96 -4.31
N ASP A 103 -8.46 -20.27 -5.40
CA ASP A 103 -7.11 -19.73 -5.59
C ASP A 103 -6.82 -18.57 -4.63
N ASP A 104 -7.81 -17.72 -4.35
CA ASP A 104 -7.67 -16.65 -3.36
C ASP A 104 -7.57 -17.21 -1.94
N VAL A 105 -8.36 -18.24 -1.61
CA VAL A 105 -8.23 -18.98 -0.35
C VAL A 105 -6.83 -19.59 -0.23
N ASN A 106 -6.36 -20.27 -1.27
CA ASN A 106 -5.04 -20.90 -1.30
C ASN A 106 -3.90 -19.86 -1.25
N ARG A 107 -4.12 -18.67 -1.81
CA ARG A 107 -3.13 -17.59 -1.76
C ARG A 107 -2.95 -17.08 -0.34
N LEU A 108 -4.06 -16.83 0.36
CA LEU A 108 -4.01 -16.37 1.75
C LEU A 108 -3.54 -17.47 2.69
N SER A 109 -3.91 -18.73 2.48
CA SER A 109 -3.47 -19.84 3.34
C SER A 109 -1.97 -20.13 3.30
N ARG A 110 -1.27 -19.65 2.27
CA ARG A 110 0.20 -19.72 2.16
C ARG A 110 0.91 -18.58 2.88
N LEU A 111 0.18 -17.57 3.34
CA LEU A 111 0.73 -16.53 4.19
C LEU A 111 0.79 -17.08 5.62
N ASN A 112 1.83 -16.71 6.37
CA ASN A 112 1.89 -16.99 7.81
C ASN A 112 1.00 -15.97 8.54
N ILE A 113 -0.32 -16.12 8.37
CA ILE A 113 -1.36 -15.38 9.10
C ILE A 113 -1.73 -16.06 10.40
#